data_AF-A8ZQG7-F1
#
_entry.id   AF-A8ZQG7-F1
#
_cell.length_a   1.000
_cell.length_b   1.000
_cell.length_c   1.000
_cell.angle_alpha   90.00
_cell.angle_beta   90.00
_cell.angle_gamma   90.00
#
_symmetry.space_group_name_H-M   'P 1'
#
loop_
_entity.id
_entity.type
_entity.pdbx_description
1 polymer ?
#
loop_
_entity_poly.entity_id
_entity_poly.type
_entity_poly.pdbx_seq_one_letter_code
_entity_poly.pdbx_strand_id
1 'polypeptide(L)'
;MVVANQKNGTISTSPSNHQSCFLFQPIMLADKVESKFPPGVIMPRPIRCLCDFLDNHGYPISGCFEISTIGDDDMAAWFPNDVAMQQQFAVFGRGSTGSVYALWLRDNLDTELAPVIVLGSEGELLVLATNSLEFCRLLGCGYDELEWDDLTQKASGWNATQPLRNWLATNLSIDCPPTGDSIVSAAKQQFSGFPDFIQQWQRENL
;
A
#
# COMPACT_ATOMS: atom_id res chain seq x y z
N MET A 1 -54.18 64.10 25.87
CA MET A 1 -53.76 62.81 26.48
C MET A 1 -52.29 62.62 26.11
N VAL A 2 -51.36 63.07 26.96
CA VAL A 2 -50.39 62.24 27.73
C VAL A 2 -49.46 61.41 26.81
N VAL A 3 -48.12 61.38 26.83
CA VAL A 3 -46.96 62.08 27.45
C VAL A 3 -45.70 61.43 26.80
N ALA A 4 -44.61 62.21 26.63
CA ALA A 4 -43.17 61.84 26.57
C ALA A 4 -42.64 60.83 25.53
N ASN A 5 -41.32 60.62 25.38
CA ASN A 5 -40.09 61.42 25.25
C ASN A 5 -38.95 60.38 25.13
N GLN A 6 -38.00 60.59 24.21
CA GLN A 6 -36.60 60.08 24.17
C GLN A 6 -36.26 58.57 24.34
N LYS A 7 -35.37 58.03 23.48
CA LYS A 7 -33.94 57.84 23.81
C LYS A 7 -33.07 57.30 22.65
N ASN A 8 -31.84 57.81 22.66
CA ASN A 8 -30.62 57.57 21.88
C ASN A 8 -30.21 56.10 21.68
N GLY A 9 -29.35 55.86 20.68
CA GLY A 9 -28.39 54.75 20.73
C GLY A 9 -27.74 54.39 19.39
N THR A 10 -26.66 55.08 19.03
CA THR A 10 -25.71 54.70 17.98
C THR A 10 -24.89 53.48 18.44
N ILE A 11 -24.82 52.39 17.65
CA ILE A 11 -23.73 51.40 17.75
C ILE A 11 -23.24 51.06 16.35
N SER A 12 -21.98 51.41 16.13
CA SER A 12 -21.11 50.99 15.04
C SER A 12 -20.72 49.52 15.20
N THR A 13 -20.84 48.71 14.15
CA THR A 13 -20.22 47.38 14.09
C THR A 13 -19.37 47.25 12.83
N SER A 14 -18.09 46.99 13.07
CA SER A 14 -16.95 46.80 12.17
C SER A 14 -17.17 45.77 11.06
N PRO A 15 -16.37 45.80 9.97
CA PRO A 15 -16.51 44.90 8.84
C PRO A 15 -15.96 43.49 9.14
N SER A 16 -16.71 42.49 8.70
CA SER A 16 -16.38 41.07 8.79
C SER A 16 -15.19 40.72 7.90
N ASN A 17 -14.08 40.35 8.54
CA ASN A 17 -12.91 39.78 7.90
C ASN A 17 -13.22 38.30 7.57
N HIS A 18 -13.56 37.99 6.33
CA HIS A 18 -13.64 36.60 5.86
C HIS A 18 -12.22 36.07 5.68
N GLN A 19 -11.70 35.44 6.74
CA GLN A 19 -10.57 34.53 6.62
C GLN A 19 -11.02 33.33 5.78
N SER A 20 -10.41 33.18 4.61
CA SER A 20 -10.51 31.99 3.78
C SER A 20 -9.95 30.81 4.59
N CYS A 21 -10.83 29.95 5.11
CA CYS A 21 -10.47 28.62 5.58
C CYS A 21 -9.88 27.86 4.39
N PHE A 22 -8.55 27.80 4.28
CA PHE A 22 -7.89 26.76 3.52
C PHE A 22 -8.22 25.44 4.23
N LEU A 23 -9.23 24.73 3.71
CA LEU A 23 -9.49 23.36 4.08
C LEU A 23 -8.21 22.57 3.73
N PHE A 24 -7.45 22.17 4.75
CA PHE A 24 -6.43 21.14 4.61
C PHE A 24 -7.16 19.91 4.07
N GLN A 25 -6.98 19.60 2.77
CA GLN A 25 -7.39 18.30 2.28
C GLN A 25 -6.53 17.25 2.99
N PRO A 26 -7.12 16.16 3.53
CA PRO A 26 -6.33 15.10 4.12
C PRO A 26 -5.37 14.57 3.04
N ILE A 27 -4.09 14.43 3.40
CA ILE A 27 -3.11 13.79 2.51
C ILE A 27 -3.54 12.34 2.33
N MET A 28 -3.78 11.95 1.08
CA MET A 28 -4.21 10.61 0.68
C MET A 28 -3.16 9.57 1.05
N LEU A 29 -3.58 8.34 1.39
CA LEU A 29 -2.65 7.28 1.77
C LEU A 29 -1.63 6.98 0.66
N ALA A 30 -2.07 7.01 -0.60
CA ALA A 30 -1.22 6.81 -1.77
C ALA A 30 -0.04 7.79 -1.81
N ASP A 31 -0.31 9.08 -1.58
CA ASP A 31 0.72 10.12 -1.64
C ASP A 31 1.74 9.98 -0.50
N LYS A 32 1.28 9.57 0.69
CA LYS A 32 2.18 9.30 1.83
C LYS A 32 3.14 8.17 1.53
N VAL A 33 2.64 7.06 0.99
CA VAL A 33 3.46 5.89 0.68
C VAL A 33 4.37 6.15 -0.51
N GLU A 34 3.86 6.75 -1.58
CA GLU A 34 4.68 7.10 -2.75
C GLU A 34 5.80 8.07 -2.38
N SER A 35 5.59 8.99 -1.43
CA SER A 35 6.66 9.90 -0.98
C SER A 35 7.89 9.19 -0.37
N LYS A 36 7.76 7.88 -0.07
CA LYS A 36 8.84 7.02 0.44
C LYS A 36 9.49 6.16 -0.64
N PHE A 37 8.97 6.17 -1.86
CA PHE A 37 9.54 5.40 -2.96
C PHE A 37 10.88 6.01 -3.42
N PRO A 38 11.74 5.22 -4.09
CA PRO A 38 12.97 5.75 -4.68
C PRO A 38 12.68 6.93 -5.64
N PRO A 39 13.63 7.88 -5.80
CA PRO A 39 13.40 9.07 -6.62
C PRO A 39 12.95 8.74 -8.05
N GLY A 40 11.85 9.35 -8.48
CA GLY A 40 11.29 9.17 -9.82
C GLY A 40 10.43 7.92 -10.01
N VAL A 41 10.29 7.08 -8.98
CA VAL A 41 9.40 5.92 -8.99
C VAL A 41 7.96 6.37 -8.72
N ILE A 42 7.05 5.96 -9.59
CA ILE A 42 5.62 6.26 -9.46
C ILE A 42 4.90 5.00 -8.99
N MET A 43 4.09 5.11 -7.96
CA MET A 43 3.23 4.05 -7.45
C MET A 43 2.29 3.56 -8.55
N PRO A 44 2.26 2.24 -8.80
CA PRO A 44 1.44 1.67 -9.85
C PRO A 44 -0.03 1.80 -9.49
N ARG A 45 -0.86 1.98 -10.52
CA ARG A 45 -2.29 2.23 -10.41
C ARG A 45 -3.02 1.22 -9.53
N PRO A 46 -2.75 -0.10 -9.56
CA PRO A 46 -3.42 -1.05 -8.68
C PRO A 46 -3.18 -0.76 -7.18
N ILE A 47 -1.95 -0.42 -6.78
CA ILE A 47 -1.65 -0.07 -5.38
C ILE A 47 -2.31 1.27 -5.00
N ARG A 48 -2.30 2.26 -5.91
CA ARG A 48 -3.03 3.54 -5.68
C ARG A 48 -4.53 3.30 -5.48
N CYS A 49 -5.14 2.46 -6.30
CA CYS A 49 -6.56 2.10 -6.19
C CYS A 49 -6.86 1.35 -4.88
N LEU A 50 -5.90 0.59 -4.34
CA LEU A 50 -6.01 -0.06 -3.04
C LEU A 50 -5.93 0.96 -1.89
N CYS A 51 -5.06 1.98 -2.01
CA CYS A 51 -5.05 3.12 -1.09
C CYS A 51 -6.38 3.87 -1.11
N ASP A 52 -6.96 4.12 -2.30
CA ASP A 52 -8.27 4.76 -2.43
C ASP A 52 -9.38 3.93 -1.75
N PHE A 53 -9.31 2.59 -1.85
CA PHE A 53 -10.23 1.73 -1.12
C PHE A 53 -10.10 1.94 0.40
N LEU A 54 -8.86 1.93 0.92
CA LEU A 54 -8.55 2.10 2.33
C LEU A 54 -8.96 3.46 2.87
N ASP A 55 -8.74 4.54 2.13
CA ASP A 55 -9.15 5.89 2.53
C ASP A 55 -10.68 6.00 2.70
N ASN A 56 -11.45 5.15 2.02
CA ASN A 56 -12.92 5.13 2.09
C ASN A 56 -13.51 4.05 3.03
N HIS A 57 -12.80 2.94 3.24
CA HIS A 57 -13.35 1.76 3.95
C HIS A 57 -12.57 1.39 5.21
N GLY A 58 -11.33 1.85 5.35
CA GLY A 58 -10.41 1.45 6.41
C GLY A 58 -9.99 -0.02 6.32
N TYR A 59 -9.38 -0.49 7.40
CA TYR A 59 -8.92 -1.86 7.58
C TYR A 59 -9.99 -2.76 8.23
N PRO A 60 -9.88 -4.10 8.10
CA PRO A 60 -8.87 -4.85 7.33
C PRO A 60 -9.21 -4.95 5.83
N ILE A 61 -8.20 -5.17 4.98
CA ILE A 61 -8.38 -5.45 3.54
C ILE A 61 -8.31 -6.94 3.23
N SER A 62 -7.28 -7.62 3.70
CA SER A 62 -7.08 -9.06 3.66
C SER A 62 -6.10 -9.41 4.76
N GLY A 63 -6.60 -10.03 5.83
CA GLY A 63 -5.74 -10.51 6.89
C GLY A 63 -4.97 -9.43 7.63
N CYS A 64 -3.71 -9.76 7.90
CA CYS A 64 -2.71 -8.94 8.58
C CYS A 64 -1.91 -8.01 7.66
N PHE A 65 -2.17 -8.01 6.34
CA PHE A 65 -1.47 -7.11 5.41
C PHE A 65 -1.95 -5.67 5.58
N GLU A 66 -1.00 -4.75 5.71
CA GLU A 66 -1.24 -3.31 5.80
C GLU A 66 -0.42 -2.53 4.77
N ILE A 67 -1.05 -1.56 4.09
CA ILE A 67 -0.33 -0.48 3.43
C ILE A 67 0.20 0.46 4.51
N SER A 68 1.52 0.67 4.51
CA SER A 68 2.19 1.37 5.60
C SER A 68 3.35 2.23 5.13
N THR A 69 3.59 3.32 5.85
CA THR A 69 4.81 4.14 5.73
C THR A 69 5.81 3.85 6.85
N ILE A 70 5.53 2.88 7.72
CA ILE A 70 6.39 2.50 8.84
C ILE A 70 7.55 1.64 8.30
N GLY A 71 8.77 1.92 8.76
CA GLY A 71 10.01 1.25 8.34
C GLY A 71 10.47 1.64 6.95
N ASP A 72 10.38 2.93 6.65
CA ASP A 72 11.04 3.53 5.48
C ASP A 72 12.58 3.34 5.50
N ASP A 73 13.14 2.94 6.64
CA ASP A 73 14.52 2.53 6.84
C ASP A 73 14.75 1.00 6.81
N ASP A 74 13.72 0.17 6.62
CA ASP A 74 13.88 -1.30 6.60
C ASP A 74 14.86 -1.75 5.52
N MET A 75 14.87 -1.09 4.36
CA MET A 75 15.82 -1.42 3.29
C MET A 75 17.26 -1.17 3.73
N ALA A 76 17.51 -0.20 4.62
CA ALA A 76 18.85 0.02 5.17
C ALA A 76 19.28 -1.08 6.15
N ALA A 77 18.33 -1.75 6.82
CA ALA A 77 18.60 -2.93 7.63
C ALA A 77 18.90 -4.16 6.77
N TRP A 78 18.18 -4.34 5.65
CA TRP A 78 18.41 -5.44 4.71
C TRP A 78 19.67 -5.27 3.86
N PHE A 79 19.98 -4.05 3.45
CA PHE A 79 21.09 -3.72 2.54
C PHE A 79 21.97 -2.59 3.10
N PRO A 80 22.70 -2.82 4.21
CA PRO A 80 23.49 -1.78 4.85
C PRO A 80 24.56 -1.20 3.89
N ASN A 81 24.67 0.13 3.88
CA ASN A 81 25.64 0.89 3.09
C ASN A 81 25.54 0.76 1.56
N ASP A 82 24.48 0.15 1.01
CA ASP A 82 24.26 0.03 -0.43
C ASP A 82 22.95 0.70 -0.86
N VAL A 83 23.00 2.02 -1.04
CA VAL A 83 21.85 2.82 -1.48
C VAL A 83 21.34 2.38 -2.86
N ALA A 84 22.23 1.90 -3.74
CA ALA A 84 21.82 1.46 -5.07
C ALA A 84 20.98 0.18 -4.99
N MET A 85 21.34 -0.76 -4.12
CA MET A 85 20.55 -1.95 -3.84
C MET A 85 19.23 -1.61 -3.15
N GLN A 86 19.24 -0.72 -2.15
CA GLN A 86 18.02 -0.25 -1.46
C GLN A 86 17.01 0.35 -2.44
N GLN A 87 17.47 1.11 -3.43
CA GLN A 87 16.62 1.74 -4.45
C GLN A 87 16.02 0.76 -5.46
N GLN A 88 16.37 -0.53 -5.43
CA GLN A 88 15.68 -1.57 -6.21
C GLN A 88 14.35 -2.00 -5.56
N PHE A 89 13.97 -1.41 -4.43
CA PHE A 89 12.76 -1.76 -3.70
C PHE A 89 11.92 -0.52 -3.42
N ALA A 90 10.66 -0.54 -3.88
CA ALA A 90 9.66 0.43 -3.46
C ALA A 90 8.74 -0.22 -2.42
N VAL A 91 9.05 0.02 -1.14
CA VAL A 91 8.30 -0.51 0.01
C VAL A 91 6.95 0.18 0.13
N PHE A 92 5.88 -0.60 0.22
CA PHE A 92 4.52 -0.06 0.31
C PHE A 92 3.65 -0.70 1.39
N GLY A 93 4.08 -1.80 2.01
CA GLY A 93 3.28 -2.47 3.01
C GLY A 93 4.07 -3.39 3.93
N ARG A 94 3.35 -3.96 4.90
CA ARG A 94 3.90 -4.84 5.93
C ARG A 94 2.94 -5.97 6.30
N GLY A 95 3.51 -7.05 6.82
CA GLY A 95 2.78 -8.08 7.56
C GLY A 95 2.85 -7.88 9.08
N SER A 96 2.09 -8.70 9.81
CA SER A 96 1.96 -8.70 11.28
C SER A 96 3.29 -8.93 12.02
N THR A 97 4.22 -9.66 11.41
CA THR A 97 5.52 -10.04 12.01
C THR A 97 6.64 -9.06 11.69
N GLY A 98 6.33 -7.94 11.01
CA GLY A 98 7.33 -6.97 10.57
C GLY A 98 7.94 -7.26 9.21
N SER A 99 7.44 -8.29 8.50
CA SER A 99 7.76 -8.52 7.09
C SER A 99 7.46 -7.30 6.23
N VAL A 100 8.23 -7.14 5.15
CA VAL A 100 8.17 -5.95 4.28
C VAL A 100 7.68 -6.36 2.91
N TYR A 101 6.65 -5.66 2.43
CA TYR A 101 6.08 -5.82 1.09
C TYR A 101 6.59 -4.69 0.21
N ALA A 102 7.17 -5.06 -0.93
CA ALA A 102 7.76 -4.10 -1.86
C ALA A 102 7.53 -4.49 -3.32
N LEU A 103 7.59 -3.49 -4.20
CA LEU A 103 7.83 -3.71 -5.63
C LEU A 103 9.33 -3.90 -5.83
N TRP A 104 9.71 -4.94 -6.57
CA TRP A 104 11.10 -5.16 -6.96
C TRP A 104 11.38 -4.55 -8.34
N LEU A 105 12.11 -3.43 -8.36
CA LEU A 105 12.31 -2.52 -9.50
C LEU A 105 13.50 -2.89 -10.41
N ARG A 106 13.86 -4.18 -10.44
CA ARG A 106 15.06 -4.67 -11.14
C ARG A 106 15.14 -4.13 -12.57
N ASP A 107 16.35 -3.80 -13.03
CA ASP A 107 16.62 -3.37 -14.41
C ASP A 107 15.80 -2.15 -14.87
N ASN A 108 15.38 -1.28 -13.94
CA ASN A 108 14.47 -0.16 -14.19
C ASN A 108 13.11 -0.59 -14.78
N LEU A 109 12.63 -1.77 -14.37
CA LEU A 109 11.32 -2.27 -14.75
C LEU A 109 10.23 -1.27 -14.37
N ASP A 110 9.28 -1.07 -15.28
CA ASP A 110 8.08 -0.27 -15.02
C ASP A 110 7.38 -0.78 -13.75
N THR A 111 6.97 0.13 -12.86
CA THR A 111 6.32 -0.23 -11.59
C THR A 111 5.01 -0.97 -11.80
N GLU A 112 4.34 -0.77 -12.94
CA GLU A 112 3.15 -1.52 -13.32
C GLU A 112 3.45 -2.99 -13.65
N LEU A 113 4.70 -3.31 -13.97
CA LEU A 113 5.19 -4.66 -14.30
C LEU A 113 6.09 -5.27 -13.22
N ALA A 114 6.48 -4.48 -12.22
CA ALA A 114 7.35 -4.92 -11.13
C ALA A 114 6.64 -5.95 -10.23
N PRO A 115 7.27 -7.09 -9.94
CA PRO A 115 6.67 -8.09 -9.06
C PRO A 115 6.57 -7.56 -7.64
N VAL A 116 5.55 -8.05 -6.93
CA VAL A 116 5.41 -7.82 -5.49
C VAL A 116 6.13 -8.93 -4.75
N ILE A 117 7.08 -8.53 -3.90
CA ILE A 117 7.90 -9.42 -3.09
C ILE A 117 7.63 -9.21 -1.60
N VAL A 118 8.03 -10.19 -0.81
CA VAL A 118 8.14 -10.08 0.65
C VAL A 118 9.56 -10.38 1.09
N LEU A 119 10.08 -9.51 1.94
CA LEU A 119 11.24 -9.74 2.78
C LEU A 119 10.75 -10.05 4.20
N GLY A 120 10.75 -11.34 4.56
CA GLY A 120 10.24 -11.84 5.83
C GLY A 120 11.21 -11.59 6.98
N SER A 121 10.67 -11.33 8.17
CA SER A 121 11.47 -11.01 9.35
C SER A 121 12.46 -12.10 9.77
N GLU A 122 12.20 -13.36 9.39
CA GLU A 122 13.05 -14.52 9.68
C GLU A 122 13.92 -14.91 8.46
N GLY A 123 13.97 -14.07 7.43
CA GLY A 123 14.79 -14.27 6.23
C GLY A 123 14.03 -14.88 5.05
N GLU A 124 12.70 -14.98 5.09
CA GLU A 124 11.92 -15.43 3.94
C GLU A 124 12.05 -14.46 2.76
N LEU A 125 12.24 -15.02 1.56
CA LEU A 125 12.36 -14.27 0.31
C LEU A 125 11.31 -14.77 -0.65
N LEU A 126 10.16 -14.10 -0.68
CA LEU A 126 9.00 -14.55 -1.43
C LEU A 126 8.68 -13.62 -2.58
N VAL A 127 8.24 -14.19 -3.69
CA VAL A 127 7.56 -13.45 -4.77
C VAL A 127 6.09 -13.84 -4.72
N LEU A 128 5.22 -12.87 -4.46
CA LEU A 128 3.79 -13.11 -4.27
C LEU A 128 2.98 -12.89 -5.55
N ALA A 129 3.39 -11.95 -6.39
CA ALA A 129 2.66 -11.63 -7.60
C ALA A 129 3.61 -11.14 -8.69
N THR A 130 3.25 -11.40 -9.94
CA THR A 130 4.04 -10.96 -11.10
C THR A 130 3.99 -9.45 -11.31
N ASN A 131 2.96 -8.80 -10.79
CA ASN A 131 2.78 -7.35 -10.77
C ASN A 131 1.78 -6.93 -9.68
N SER A 132 1.57 -5.62 -9.52
CA SER A 132 0.64 -5.07 -8.53
C SER A 132 -0.83 -5.42 -8.79
N LEU A 133 -1.24 -5.63 -10.05
CA LEU A 133 -2.61 -6.05 -10.38
C LEU A 133 -2.88 -7.46 -9.88
N GLU A 134 -1.95 -8.39 -10.10
CA GLU A 134 -2.01 -9.75 -9.58
C GLU A 134 -1.92 -9.79 -8.05
N PHE A 135 -1.19 -8.86 -7.43
CA PHE A 135 -1.19 -8.74 -5.98
C PHE A 135 -2.56 -8.32 -5.43
N CYS A 136 -3.24 -7.35 -6.06
CA CYS A 136 -4.62 -7.00 -5.70
C CYS A 136 -5.58 -8.20 -5.85
N ARG A 137 -5.39 -9.03 -6.88
CA ARG A 137 -6.15 -10.29 -7.03
C ARG A 137 -5.91 -11.24 -5.86
N LEU A 138 -4.66 -11.38 -5.43
CA LEU A 138 -4.27 -12.22 -4.30
C LEU A 138 -4.89 -11.74 -2.98
N LEU A 139 -4.90 -10.42 -2.71
CA LEU A 139 -5.58 -9.86 -1.54
C LEU A 139 -7.10 -10.12 -1.58
N GLY A 140 -7.70 -10.10 -2.77
CA GLY A 140 -9.11 -10.47 -2.95
C GLY A 140 -9.46 -11.90 -2.49
N CYS A 141 -8.47 -12.80 -2.39
CA CYS A 141 -8.65 -14.15 -1.88
C CYS A 141 -8.89 -14.20 -0.37
N GLY A 142 -8.45 -13.20 0.41
CA GLY A 142 -8.74 -13.07 1.83
C GLY A 142 -7.86 -13.91 2.77
N TYR A 143 -6.60 -14.15 2.39
CA TYR A 143 -5.60 -14.78 3.27
C TYR A 143 -5.23 -13.88 4.45
N ASP A 144 -4.88 -14.51 5.57
CA ASP A 144 -4.49 -13.83 6.81
C ASP A 144 -3.02 -13.41 6.76
N GLU A 145 -2.13 -14.37 6.50
CA GLU A 145 -0.69 -14.16 6.39
C GLU A 145 -0.17 -14.86 5.13
N LEU A 146 0.16 -14.10 4.09
CA LEU A 146 0.52 -14.63 2.76
C LEU A 146 1.83 -15.44 2.77
N GLU A 147 2.67 -15.24 3.78
CA GLU A 147 3.90 -15.98 4.02
C GLU A 147 3.65 -17.40 4.54
N TRP A 148 2.54 -17.64 5.24
CA TRP A 148 2.30 -18.86 6.02
C TRP A 148 1.05 -19.64 5.60
N ASP A 149 0.06 -18.96 5.03
CA ASP A 149 -1.19 -19.58 4.63
C ASP A 149 -1.04 -20.61 3.50
N ASP A 150 -1.88 -21.65 3.51
CA ASP A 150 -2.00 -22.59 2.40
C ASP A 150 -2.82 -21.96 1.25
N LEU A 151 -2.10 -21.44 0.26
CA LEU A 151 -2.69 -20.75 -0.89
C LEU A 151 -3.39 -21.69 -1.88
N THR A 152 -3.31 -23.02 -1.68
CA THR A 152 -4.08 -24.01 -2.46
C THR A 152 -5.51 -24.13 -1.97
N GLN A 153 -5.79 -23.66 -0.75
CA GLN A 153 -7.10 -23.69 -0.12
C GLN A 153 -7.75 -22.32 -0.17
N LYS A 154 -9.08 -22.33 -0.10
CA LYS A 154 -9.86 -21.11 0.02
C LYS A 154 -9.65 -20.53 1.42
N ALA A 155 -9.25 -19.26 1.49
CA ALA A 155 -8.99 -18.59 2.75
C ALA A 155 -10.27 -18.43 3.59
N SER A 156 -10.10 -18.46 4.92
CA SER A 156 -11.19 -18.18 5.88
C SER A 156 -11.75 -16.76 5.71
N GLY A 157 -10.90 -15.80 5.33
CA GLY A 157 -11.27 -14.40 5.08
C GLY A 157 -11.99 -14.14 3.76
N TRP A 158 -12.21 -15.15 2.89
CA TRP A 158 -12.85 -14.96 1.59
C TRP A 158 -14.17 -14.18 1.66
N ASN A 159 -15.05 -14.49 2.61
CA ASN A 159 -16.33 -13.77 2.71
C ASN A 159 -16.13 -12.32 3.16
N ALA A 160 -15.18 -12.07 4.07
CA ALA A 160 -14.88 -10.74 4.58
C ALA A 160 -14.31 -9.81 3.49
N THR A 161 -13.57 -10.35 2.51
CA THR A 161 -12.99 -9.57 1.41
C THR A 161 -13.96 -9.26 0.26
N GLN A 162 -15.26 -9.54 0.41
CA GLN A 162 -16.26 -9.21 -0.62
C GLN A 162 -16.30 -7.71 -1.00
N PRO A 163 -16.24 -6.74 -0.07
CA PRO A 163 -16.19 -5.32 -0.42
C PRO A 163 -14.97 -4.97 -1.28
N LEU A 164 -13.80 -5.51 -0.92
CA LEU A 164 -12.57 -5.34 -1.69
C LEU A 164 -12.72 -5.91 -3.10
N ARG A 165 -13.19 -7.16 -3.24
CA ARG A 165 -13.40 -7.77 -4.56
C ARG A 165 -14.34 -6.95 -5.45
N ASN A 166 -15.45 -6.46 -4.89
CA ASN A 166 -16.40 -5.61 -5.63
C ASN A 166 -15.74 -4.29 -6.10
N TRP A 167 -14.92 -3.68 -5.24
CA TRP A 167 -14.17 -2.47 -5.58
C TRP A 167 -13.15 -2.73 -6.69
N LEU A 168 -12.37 -3.81 -6.59
CA LEU A 168 -11.36 -4.18 -7.59
C LEU A 168 -12.00 -4.50 -8.94
N ALA A 169 -13.13 -5.22 -8.94
CA ALA A 169 -13.90 -5.49 -10.16
C ALA A 169 -14.37 -4.19 -10.84
N THR A 170 -14.83 -3.22 -10.06
CA THR A 170 -15.35 -1.95 -10.58
C THR A 170 -14.24 -1.03 -11.09
N ASN A 171 -13.14 -0.89 -10.33
CA ASN A 171 -12.14 0.16 -10.58
C ASN A 171 -10.94 -0.31 -11.40
N LEU A 172 -10.67 -1.62 -11.41
CA LEU A 172 -9.53 -2.23 -12.10
C LEU A 172 -9.93 -3.36 -13.06
N SER A 173 -11.23 -3.68 -13.18
CA SER A 173 -11.71 -4.82 -13.99
C SER A 173 -11.07 -6.15 -13.56
N ILE A 174 -10.79 -6.29 -12.27
CA ILE A 174 -10.16 -7.46 -11.68
C ILE A 174 -11.21 -8.48 -11.28
N ASP A 175 -11.01 -9.73 -11.69
CA ASP A 175 -11.68 -10.89 -11.10
C ASP A 175 -10.71 -11.67 -10.20
N CYS A 176 -11.17 -12.03 -8.99
CA CYS A 176 -10.35 -12.66 -7.97
C CYS A 176 -10.62 -14.18 -7.94
N PRO A 177 -9.61 -15.03 -8.15
CA PRO A 177 -9.79 -16.48 -8.06
C PRO A 177 -10.14 -16.90 -6.63
N PRO A 178 -10.75 -18.08 -6.42
CA PRO A 178 -11.10 -18.57 -5.08
C PRO A 178 -9.87 -18.93 -4.23
N THR A 179 -8.69 -19.08 -4.85
CA THR A 179 -7.42 -19.43 -4.20
C THR A 179 -6.26 -18.66 -4.83
N GLY A 180 -5.19 -18.45 -4.07
CA GLY A 180 -4.00 -17.69 -4.48
C GLY A 180 -2.93 -18.50 -5.20
N ASP A 181 -3.02 -19.84 -5.19
CA ASP A 181 -1.96 -20.73 -5.70
C ASP A 181 -1.52 -20.38 -7.12
N SER A 182 -2.46 -20.23 -8.06
CA SER A 182 -2.11 -19.91 -9.45
C SER A 182 -1.36 -18.58 -9.61
N ILE A 183 -1.66 -17.58 -8.76
CA ILE A 183 -1.03 -16.26 -8.79
C ILE A 183 0.41 -16.38 -8.29
N VAL A 184 0.60 -16.97 -7.12
CA VAL A 184 1.92 -17.10 -6.49
C VAL A 184 2.81 -18.07 -7.26
N SER A 185 2.26 -19.17 -7.77
CA SER A 185 3.00 -20.13 -8.59
C SER A 185 3.51 -19.51 -9.89
N ALA A 186 2.70 -18.70 -10.57
CA ALA A 186 3.13 -17.94 -11.74
C ALA A 186 4.26 -16.95 -11.39
N ALA A 187 4.13 -16.23 -10.27
CA ALA A 187 5.13 -15.28 -9.80
C ALA A 187 6.47 -15.96 -9.46
N LYS A 188 6.43 -17.06 -8.70
CA LYS A 188 7.61 -17.87 -8.37
C LYS A 188 8.28 -18.46 -9.60
N GLN A 189 7.50 -18.89 -10.59
CA GLN A 189 8.06 -19.40 -11.85
C GLN A 189 8.76 -18.30 -12.65
N GLN A 190 8.12 -17.14 -12.79
CA GLN A 190 8.65 -16.03 -13.58
C GLN A 190 9.87 -15.35 -12.93
N PHE A 191 9.86 -15.25 -11.60
CA PHE A 191 10.88 -14.55 -10.82
C PHE A 191 11.64 -15.49 -9.87
N SER A 192 11.91 -16.71 -10.32
CA SER A 192 12.59 -17.76 -9.54
C SER A 192 13.99 -17.37 -9.05
N GLY A 193 14.64 -16.41 -9.72
CA GLY A 193 15.96 -15.90 -9.33
C GLY A 193 15.95 -14.84 -8.22
N PHE A 194 14.79 -14.45 -7.69
CA PHE A 194 14.71 -13.43 -6.64
C PHE A 194 15.47 -13.83 -5.35
N PRO A 195 15.27 -15.04 -4.78
CA PRO A 195 16.02 -15.44 -3.59
C PRO A 195 17.54 -15.45 -3.82
N ASP A 196 17.99 -15.99 -4.95
CA ASP A 196 19.41 -16.04 -5.30
C ASP A 196 20.02 -14.66 -5.45
N PHE A 197 19.27 -13.71 -6.01
CA PHE A 197 19.68 -12.31 -6.15
C PHE A 197 19.98 -11.65 -4.79
N ILE A 198 19.06 -11.80 -3.83
CA ILE A 198 19.25 -11.26 -2.47
C ILE A 198 20.39 -11.97 -1.75
N GLN A 199 20.41 -13.30 -1.78
CA GLN A 199 21.41 -14.08 -1.07
C GLN A 199 22.82 -13.89 -1.64
N GLN A 200 22.96 -13.66 -2.95
CA GLN A 200 24.23 -13.33 -3.56
C GLN A 200 24.75 -12.00 -3.02
N TRP A 201 23.90 -10.97 -2.99
CA TRP A 201 24.27 -9.68 -2.42
C TRP A 201 24.69 -9.83 -0.94
N GLN A 202 23.94 -10.58 -0.14
CA GLN A 202 24.25 -10.80 1.28
C GLN A 202 25.61 -11.49 1.46
N ARG A 203 25.93 -12.51 0.67
CA ARG A 203 27.25 -13.20 0.73
C ARG A 203 28.42 -12.29 0.39
N GLU A 204 28.20 -11.26 -0.42
CA GLU A 204 29.25 -10.35 -0.88
C GLU A 204 29.44 -9.14 0.05
N ASN A 205 28.44 -8.81 0.87
CA ASN A 205 28.38 -7.55 1.60
C ASN A 205 28.15 -7.67 3.13
N LEU A 206 27.85 -8.87 3.65
CA LEU A 206 27.69 -9.16 5.09
C LEU A 206 28.75 -10.16 5.57
#